data_AF-A0A2D8ITT7-F1
#
_entry.id   AF-A0A2D8ITT7-F1
#
_cell.length_a   1.000
_cell.length_b   1.000
_cell.length_c   1.000
_cell.angle_alpha   90.00
_cell.angle_beta   90.00
_cell.angle_gamma   90.00
#
_symmetry.space_group_name_H-M   'P 1'
#
loop_
_entity.id
_entity.type
_entity.pdbx_description
1 polymer ?
#
loop_
_entity_poly.entity_id
_entity_poly.type
_entity_poly.pdbx_seq_one_letter_code
_entity_poly.pdbx_strand_id
1 'polypeptide(L)'
;MDSAARGRALISGMLIPFPGTASDQDGDVAAGGCHALARALELSRHMLSLAHEGDWDAVARCESQRRSYLAVALDAGHDTRHGELIADALAAILQLNEELVSLLGEARLQLSRAGSQQRRSLRAVDTYAANATPSR
;
A
#
# COMPACT_ATOMS: atom_id res chain seq x y z
N MET A 1 -25.98 26.98 -30.07
CA MET A 1 -27.22 26.31 -30.49
C MET A 1 -27.27 26.35 -32.00
N ASP A 2 -26.81 25.30 -32.69
CA ASP A 2 -27.64 24.67 -33.70
C ASP A 2 -27.10 23.29 -34.03
N SER A 3 -28.01 22.33 -34.06
CA SER A 3 -27.80 20.89 -34.15
C SER A 3 -28.53 20.43 -35.39
N ALA A 4 -27.81 19.93 -36.40
CA ALA A 4 -28.25 18.84 -37.27
C ALA A 4 -27.40 18.77 -38.54
N ALA A 5 -26.47 17.81 -38.57
CA ALA A 5 -26.09 17.16 -39.82
C ALA A 5 -25.64 15.73 -39.50
N ARG A 6 -26.60 14.81 -39.38
CA ARG A 6 -26.33 13.37 -39.43
C ARG A 6 -27.13 12.77 -40.56
N GLY A 7 -26.43 12.42 -41.63
CA GLY A 7 -26.97 11.68 -42.76
C GLY A 7 -27.49 10.31 -42.30
N ARG A 8 -28.72 9.99 -42.68
CA ARG A 8 -29.33 8.67 -42.51
C ARG A 8 -29.09 7.87 -43.78
N ALA A 9 -28.52 6.68 -43.65
CA ALA A 9 -28.71 5.60 -44.62
C ALA A 9 -29.57 4.53 -43.94
N LEU A 10 -30.73 4.23 -44.53
CA LEU A 10 -31.60 3.13 -44.13
C LEU A 10 -31.19 1.90 -44.92
N ILE A 11 -30.70 0.85 -44.24
CA ILE A 11 -30.71 -0.51 -44.77
C ILE A 11 -31.24 -1.44 -43.67
N SER A 12 -32.44 -1.95 -43.92
CA SER A 12 -33.00 -3.23 -43.48
C SER A 12 -32.65 -3.75 -42.07
N GLY A 13 -33.59 -3.57 -41.13
CA GLY A 13 -34.09 -4.68 -40.31
C GLY A 13 -33.21 -5.35 -39.25
N MET A 14 -32.04 -4.81 -38.89
CA MET A 14 -31.26 -5.34 -37.76
C MET A 14 -30.70 -4.21 -36.90
N LEU A 15 -31.20 -4.12 -35.67
CA LEU A 15 -30.76 -3.15 -34.67
C LEU A 15 -29.37 -3.57 -34.16
N ILE A 16 -28.33 -3.28 -34.93
CA ILE A 16 -26.95 -3.38 -34.44
C ILE A 16 -26.72 -2.10 -33.61
N PRO A 17 -26.44 -2.20 -32.30
CA PRO A 17 -25.97 -1.04 -31.56
C PRO A 17 -24.66 -0.58 -32.21
N PHE A 18 -24.65 0.64 -32.71
CA PHE A 18 -23.43 1.31 -33.14
C PHE A 18 -22.48 1.34 -31.93
N PRO A 19 -21.22 0.88 -32.03
CA PRO A 19 -20.26 1.02 -30.94
C PRO A 19 -19.94 2.51 -30.81
N GLY A 20 -20.70 3.19 -29.96
CA GLY A 20 -20.34 4.50 -29.48
C GLY A 20 -19.07 4.40 -28.64
N THR A 21 -18.00 5.05 -29.11
CA THR A 21 -17.01 5.72 -28.25
C THR A 21 -16.37 4.89 -27.12
N ALA A 22 -15.86 3.70 -27.40
CA ALA A 22 -15.04 2.96 -26.43
C ALA A 22 -13.66 3.62 -26.18
N SER A 23 -13.18 4.47 -27.09
CA SER A 23 -11.78 4.91 -27.09
C SER A 23 -11.43 6.04 -26.13
N ASP A 24 -12.41 6.79 -25.59
CA ASP A 24 -12.13 7.92 -24.67
C ASP A 24 -12.26 7.54 -23.18
N GLN A 25 -13.08 6.52 -22.85
CA GLN A 25 -13.25 6.07 -21.46
C GLN A 25 -12.08 5.19 -20.99
N ASP A 26 -11.50 4.37 -21.87
CA ASP A 26 -10.35 3.52 -21.54
C ASP A 26 -9.10 4.34 -21.19
N GLY A 27 -8.92 5.52 -21.80
CA GLY A 27 -7.80 6.42 -21.50
C GLY A 27 -7.90 7.08 -20.12
N ASP A 28 -9.11 7.44 -19.69
CA ASP A 28 -9.36 8.07 -18.38
C ASP A 28 -9.25 7.06 -17.23
N VAL A 29 -9.76 5.84 -17.44
CA VAL A 29 -9.64 4.73 -16.47
C VAL A 29 -8.18 4.29 -16.32
N ALA A 30 -7.42 4.17 -17.42
CA ALA A 30 -5.99 3.83 -17.37
C ALA A 30 -5.15 4.91 -16.67
N ALA A 31 -5.47 6.20 -16.89
CA ALA A 31 -4.84 7.30 -16.18
C ALA A 31 -5.13 7.27 -14.67
N GLY A 32 -6.37 6.93 -14.29
CA GLY A 32 -6.77 6.72 -12.90
C GLY A 32 -6.00 5.59 -12.20
N GLY A 33 -5.80 4.46 -12.88
CA GLY A 33 -5.01 3.32 -12.37
C GLY A 33 -3.54 3.66 -12.12
N CYS A 34 -2.89 4.29 -13.11
CA CYS A 34 -1.51 4.76 -12.98
C CYS A 34 -1.34 5.77 -11.84
N HIS A 35 -2.30 6.69 -11.67
CA HIS A 35 -2.28 7.64 -10.56
C HIS A 35 -2.43 6.92 -9.21
N ALA A 36 -3.36 5.98 -9.09
CA ALA A 36 -3.54 5.20 -7.87
C ALA A 36 -2.27 4.39 -7.52
N LEU A 37 -1.59 3.82 -8.51
CA LEU A 37 -0.32 3.12 -8.31
C LEU A 37 0.78 4.06 -7.80
N ALA A 38 0.90 5.26 -8.35
CA ALA A 38 1.84 6.28 -7.87
C ALA A 38 1.55 6.67 -6.40
N ARG A 39 0.27 6.84 -6.02
CA ARG A 39 -0.13 7.10 -4.63
C ARG A 39 0.24 5.95 -3.70
N ALA A 40 0.06 4.70 -4.15
CA ALA A 40 0.45 3.52 -3.37
C ALA A 40 1.97 3.47 -3.14
N LEU A 41 2.77 3.78 -4.16
CA LEU A 41 4.23 3.83 -4.06
C LEU A 41 4.71 4.94 -3.10
N GLU A 42 4.12 6.13 -3.19
CA GLU A 42 4.41 7.23 -2.25
C GLU A 42 4.09 6.85 -0.80
N LEU A 43 2.93 6.21 -0.57
CA LEU A 43 2.57 5.73 0.76
C LEU A 43 3.53 4.65 1.27
N SER A 44 3.95 3.70 0.43
CA SER A 44 4.96 2.70 0.81
C SER A 44 6.27 3.35 1.25
N ARG A 45 6.74 4.40 0.56
CA ARG A 45 7.95 5.15 0.97
C ARG A 45 7.74 5.88 2.29
N HIS A 46 6.59 6.52 2.46
CA HIS A 46 6.27 7.22 3.71
C HIS A 46 6.16 6.26 4.91
N MET A 47 5.55 5.08 4.71
CA MET A 47 5.49 4.02 5.71
C MET A 47 6.89 3.58 6.17
N LEU A 48 7.87 3.53 5.26
CA LEU A 48 9.24 3.20 5.63
C LEU A 48 9.85 4.26 6.55
N SER A 49 9.62 5.55 6.28
CA SER A 49 10.03 6.63 7.19
C SER A 49 9.39 6.50 8.57
N LEU A 50 8.08 6.26 8.64
CA LEU A 50 7.36 6.05 9.90
C LEU A 50 7.86 4.81 10.67
N ALA A 51 8.19 3.73 9.96
CA ALA A 51 8.74 2.51 10.55
C ALA A 51 10.13 2.76 11.17
N HIS A 52 10.98 3.57 10.52
CA HIS A 52 12.26 3.99 11.09
C HIS A 52 12.10 4.85 12.35
N GLU A 53 11.05 5.66 12.42
CA GLU A 53 10.69 6.45 13.61
C GLU A 53 10.00 5.61 14.71
N GLY A 54 9.61 4.37 14.38
CA GLY A 54 8.91 3.46 15.30
C GLY A 54 7.41 3.74 15.45
N ASP A 55 6.81 4.61 14.62
CA ASP A 55 5.38 4.90 14.62
C ASP A 55 4.58 3.82 13.88
N TRP A 56 4.52 2.63 14.48
CA TRP A 56 3.83 1.47 13.91
C TRP A 56 2.31 1.66 13.79
N ASP A 57 1.72 2.53 14.60
CA ASP A 57 0.30 2.87 14.51
C ASP A 57 0.02 3.71 13.25
N ALA A 58 0.90 4.68 12.93
CA ALA A 58 0.81 5.40 11.67
C ALA A 58 1.06 4.50 10.46
N VAL A 59 2.03 3.59 10.53
CA VAL A 59 2.26 2.58 9.47
C VAL A 59 0.98 1.78 9.20
N ALA A 60 0.27 1.33 10.24
CA ALA A 60 -0.99 0.57 10.07
C ALA A 60 -2.13 1.39 9.45
N ARG A 61 -2.23 2.69 9.77
CA ARG A 61 -3.19 3.61 9.13
C ARG A 61 -2.86 3.80 7.64
N CYS A 62 -1.59 4.08 7.33
CA CYS A 62 -1.12 4.22 5.95
C CYS A 62 -1.33 2.93 5.15
N GLU A 63 -1.13 1.75 5.75
CA GLU A 63 -1.37 0.47 5.09
C GLU A 63 -2.82 0.30 4.65
N SER A 64 -3.77 0.73 5.48
CA SER A 64 -5.19 0.68 5.12
C SER A 64 -5.49 1.58 3.93
N GLN A 65 -4.89 2.77 3.87
CA GLN A 65 -5.04 3.68 2.73
C GLN A 65 -4.35 3.15 1.47
N ARG A 66 -3.15 2.58 1.61
CA ARG A 66 -2.37 1.99 0.51
C ARG A 66 -3.13 0.86 -0.16
N ARG A 67 -3.79 -0.01 0.63
CA ARG A 67 -4.63 -1.09 0.09
C ARG A 67 -5.78 -0.58 -0.77
N SER A 68 -6.41 0.54 -0.40
CA SER A 68 -7.46 1.15 -1.22
C SER A 68 -6.92 1.64 -2.57
N TYR A 69 -5.75 2.29 -2.59
CA TYR A 69 -5.13 2.70 -3.85
C TYR A 69 -4.69 1.52 -4.72
N LEU A 70 -4.12 0.46 -4.11
CA LEU A 70 -3.76 -0.74 -4.85
C LEU A 70 -4.96 -1.45 -5.45
N ALA A 71 -6.09 -1.51 -4.74
CA ALA A 71 -7.32 -2.07 -5.29
C ALA A 71 -7.78 -1.33 -6.54
N VAL A 72 -7.79 0.02 -6.49
CA VAL A 72 -8.12 0.85 -7.66
C VAL A 72 -7.11 0.67 -8.79
N ALA A 73 -5.81 0.66 -8.46
CA ALA A 73 -4.75 0.49 -9.44
C ALA A 73 -4.88 -0.85 -10.17
N LEU A 74 -5.09 -1.95 -9.44
CA LEU A 74 -5.13 -3.30 -10.02
C LEU A 74 -6.44 -3.62 -10.76
N ASP A 75 -7.54 -2.96 -10.41
CA ASP A 75 -8.84 -3.13 -11.09
C ASP A 75 -8.95 -2.27 -12.37
N ALA A 76 -8.11 -1.23 -12.50
CA ALA A 76 -8.07 -0.40 -13.69
C ALA A 76 -7.61 -1.20 -14.93
N GLY A 77 -8.23 -0.92 -16.08
CA GLY A 77 -7.70 -1.35 -17.37
C GLY A 77 -6.37 -0.64 -17.64
N HIS A 78 -5.30 -1.40 -17.90
CA HIS A 78 -3.98 -0.83 -18.17
C HIS A 78 -3.66 -0.90 -19.66
N ASP A 79 -3.17 0.22 -20.20
CA ASP A 79 -2.61 0.27 -21.54
C ASP A 79 -1.23 -0.43 -21.57
N THR A 80 -1.03 -1.33 -22.54
CA THR A 80 0.24 -2.04 -22.76
C THR A 80 1.41 -1.08 -23.01
N ARG A 81 1.16 0.15 -23.47
CA ARG A 81 2.19 1.20 -23.62
C ARG A 81 2.89 1.58 -22.31
N HIS A 82 2.24 1.38 -21.15
CA HIS A 82 2.80 1.68 -19.84
C HIS A 82 3.21 0.43 -19.04
N GLY A 83 3.16 -0.76 -19.67
CA GLY A 83 3.32 -2.05 -18.97
C GLY A 83 4.63 -2.18 -18.19
N GLU A 84 5.76 -1.73 -18.75
CA GLU A 84 7.07 -1.76 -18.07
C GLU A 84 7.09 -0.85 -16.85
N LEU A 85 6.58 0.39 -16.96
CA LEU A 85 6.53 1.33 -15.84
C LEU A 85 5.64 0.83 -14.70
N ILE A 86 4.54 0.17 -15.04
CA ILE A 86 3.65 -0.46 -14.05
C ILE A 86 4.37 -1.62 -13.36
N ALA A 87 5.07 -2.47 -14.12
CA ALA A 87 5.85 -3.57 -13.57
C ALA A 87 6.96 -3.08 -12.63
N ASP A 88 7.69 -2.04 -13.02
CA ASP A 88 8.74 -1.42 -12.20
C ASP A 88 8.17 -0.82 -10.90
N ALA A 89 7.03 -0.13 -10.98
CA ALA A 89 6.37 0.42 -9.80
C ALA A 89 5.89 -0.69 -8.84
N LEU A 90 5.34 -1.79 -9.35
CA LEU A 90 4.94 -2.94 -8.54
C LEU A 90 6.15 -3.63 -7.90
N ALA A 91 7.25 -3.80 -8.65
CA ALA A 91 8.50 -4.33 -8.11
C ALA A 91 9.05 -3.45 -6.98
N ALA A 92 9.02 -2.12 -7.15
CA ALA A 92 9.42 -1.19 -6.11
C ALA A 92 8.52 -1.27 -4.86
N ILE A 93 7.21 -1.43 -5.02
CA ILE A 93 6.28 -1.60 -3.90
C ILE A 93 6.56 -2.92 -3.15
N LEU A 94 6.84 -4.01 -3.86
CA LEU A 94 7.19 -5.29 -3.24
C LEU A 94 8.48 -5.20 -2.44
N GLN A 95 9.51 -4.60 -3.02
CA GLN A 95 10.79 -4.34 -2.33
C GLN A 95 10.59 -3.53 -1.04
N LEU A 96 9.80 -2.46 -1.10
CA LEU A 96 9.49 -1.64 0.09
C LEU A 96 8.72 -2.43 1.17
N ASN A 97 7.87 -3.39 0.79
CA ASN A 97 7.19 -4.25 1.75
C ASN A 97 8.16 -5.21 2.43
N GLU A 98 9.12 -5.76 1.70
CA GLU A 98 10.17 -6.62 2.27
C GLU A 98 11.00 -5.87 3.31
N GLU A 99 11.37 -4.62 3.00
CA GLU A 99 12.07 -3.73 3.93
C GLU A 99 11.25 -3.44 5.19
N LEU A 100 9.96 -3.13 5.05
CA LEU A 100 9.05 -2.93 6.19
C LEU A 100 8.93 -4.16 7.09
N VAL A 101 8.82 -5.35 6.50
CA VAL A 101 8.76 -6.61 7.24
C VAL A 101 10.07 -6.87 7.98
N SER A 102 11.21 -6.57 7.37
CA SER A 102 12.52 -6.67 8.02
C SER A 102 12.60 -5.74 9.25
N LEU A 103 12.22 -4.48 9.10
CA LEU A 103 12.22 -3.51 10.20
C LEU A 103 11.30 -3.94 11.35
N LEU A 104 10.11 -4.47 11.04
CA LEU A 104 9.20 -5.00 12.07
C LEU A 104 9.80 -6.20 12.81
N GLY A 105 10.50 -7.08 12.09
CA GLY A 105 11.25 -8.19 12.67
C GLY A 105 12.32 -7.71 13.64
N GLU A 106 13.11 -6.72 13.24
CA GLU A 106 14.14 -6.11 14.10
C GLU A 106 13.54 -5.44 15.35
N ALA A 107 12.49 -4.65 15.20
CA ALA A 107 11.81 -3.99 16.31
C ALA A 107 11.28 -5.02 17.34
N ARG A 108 10.69 -6.12 16.87
CA ARG A 108 10.24 -7.22 17.74
C ARG A 108 11.39 -7.89 18.49
N LEU A 109 12.52 -8.11 17.82
CA LEU A 109 13.72 -8.68 18.45
C LEU A 109 14.28 -7.76 19.54
N GLN A 110 14.33 -6.45 19.28
CA GLN A 110 14.76 -5.45 20.26
C GLN A 110 13.84 -5.43 21.49
N LEU A 111 12.53 -5.42 21.29
CA LEU A 111 11.55 -5.47 22.38
C LEU A 111 11.69 -6.73 23.23
N SER A 112 11.88 -7.89 22.59
CA SER A 112 12.10 -9.17 23.28
C SER A 112 13.37 -9.16 24.14
N ARG A 113 14.46 -8.60 23.62
CA ARG A 113 15.73 -8.44 24.36
C ARG A 113 15.56 -7.49 25.55
N ALA A 114 14.92 -6.34 25.35
CA ALA A 114 14.66 -5.37 26.40
C ALA A 114 13.81 -5.97 27.54
N GLY A 115 12.70 -6.64 27.21
CA GLY A 115 11.85 -7.30 28.20
C GLY A 115 12.59 -8.41 28.97
N SER A 116 13.44 -9.17 28.29
CA SER A 116 14.27 -10.19 28.95
C SER A 116 15.32 -9.60 29.88
N GLN A 117 15.93 -8.47 29.51
CA GLN A 117 16.86 -7.74 30.36
C GLN A 117 16.16 -7.18 31.60
N GLN A 118 14.98 -6.59 31.44
CA GLN A 118 14.19 -6.04 32.54
C GLN A 118 13.73 -7.11 33.53
N ARG A 119 13.31 -8.30 33.05
CA ARG A 119 12.99 -9.41 33.94
C ARG A 119 14.21 -9.89 34.74
N ARG A 120 15.40 -9.90 34.13
CA ARG A 120 16.64 -10.28 34.82
C ARG A 120 17.02 -9.25 35.90
N SER A 121 16.88 -7.95 35.61
CA SER A 121 17.19 -6.91 36.60
C SER A 121 16.25 -6.96 37.81
N LEU A 122 14.94 -7.15 37.59
CA LEU A 122 13.98 -7.30 38.68
C LEU A 122 14.31 -8.50 39.58
N ARG A 123 14.60 -9.68 38.98
CA ARG A 123 15.01 -10.87 39.75
C ARG A 123 16.28 -10.65 40.57
N ALA A 124 17.26 -9.90 40.04
CA ALA A 124 18.47 -9.58 40.78
C ALA A 124 18.16 -8.68 41.98
N VAL A 125 17.32 -7.66 41.81
CA VAL A 125 16.86 -6.79 42.91
C VAL A 125 16.15 -7.60 43.99
N ASP A 126 15.21 -8.47 43.61
CA ASP A 126 14.50 -9.34 44.56
C ASP A 126 15.47 -10.24 45.34
N THR A 127 16.48 -10.79 44.66
CA THR A 127 17.52 -11.62 45.28
C THR A 127 18.35 -10.82 46.28
N TYR A 128 18.73 -9.58 45.96
CA TYR A 128 19.46 -8.72 46.89
C TYR A 128 18.59 -8.32 48.09
N ALA A 129 17.32 -7.97 47.87
CA ALA A 129 16.40 -7.62 48.95
C ALA A 129 16.17 -8.79 49.92
N ALA A 130 15.98 -10.01 49.38
CA ALA A 130 15.83 -11.22 50.17
C ALA A 130 17.09 -11.50 51.03
N ASN A 131 18.28 -11.29 50.49
CA ASN A 131 19.55 -11.49 51.20
C ASN A 131 19.92 -10.34 52.15
N ALA A 132 19.35 -9.15 51.97
CA ALA A 132 19.63 -7.96 52.79
C ALA A 132 18.72 -7.82 54.02
N THR A 133 17.73 -8.71 54.20
CA THR A 133 16.81 -8.68 55.34
C THR A 133 17.22 -9.74 56.37
N PRO A 134 18.11 -9.44 57.34
CA PRO A 134 18.46 -10.40 58.38
C PRO A 134 17.25 -10.66 59.27
N SER A 135 16.91 -11.94 59.45
CA SER A 135 15.92 -12.45 60.39
C SER A 135 16.24 -11.95 61.81
N ARG A 136 15.33 -11.16 62.38
CA ARG A 136 15.33 -10.79 63.80
C ARG A 136 14.63 -11.85 64.65
#